data_AF-A0A167JMV2-F1
#
_entry.id   AF-A0A167JMV2-F1
#
_cell.length_a   1.000
_cell.length_b   1.000
_cell.length_c   1.000
_cell.angle_alpha   90.00
_cell.angle_beta   90.00
_cell.angle_gamma   90.00
#
_symmetry.space_group_name_H-M   'P 1'
#
loop_
_entity.id
_entity.type
_entity.pdbx_description
1 polymer ?
#
loop_
_entity_poly.entity_id
_entity_poly.type
_entity_poly.pdbx_seq_one_letter_code
_entity_poly.pdbx_strand_id
1 'polypeptide(L)'
;MKKVIVSIIFLLFVNSVFASDYFRERTIIGAGVYASGDKSILFVHVNGDKSSMASCASSQRFAIDSTSPNFKEMVSIALTAYATKEKTVELVTTPTCKSWGNAQDLLGIKIGSMPW
;
A
#
# COMPACT_ATOMS: atom_id res chain seq x y z
N MET A 1 43.14 11.91 7.16
CA MET A 1 42.12 12.52 6.27
C MET A 1 41.50 11.53 5.28
N LYS A 2 42.28 10.74 4.51
CA LYS A 2 41.73 9.75 3.55
C LYS A 2 40.72 8.74 4.16
N LYS A 3 40.94 8.26 5.39
CA LYS A 3 40.04 7.30 6.07
C LYS A 3 38.67 7.90 6.43
N VAL A 4 38.60 9.20 6.72
CA VAL A 4 37.35 9.90 7.06
C VAL A 4 36.48 10.09 5.81
N ILE A 5 37.10 10.36 4.66
CA ILE A 5 36.42 10.51 3.37
C ILE A 5 35.75 9.20 2.95
N VAL A 6 36.40 8.05 3.18
CA VAL A 6 35.85 6.71 2.86
C VAL A 6 34.61 6.40 3.71
N SER A 7 34.60 6.75 5.01
CA SER A 7 33.43 6.54 5.87
C SER A 7 32.23 7.41 5.47
N ILE A 8 32.46 8.66 5.04
CA ILE A 8 31.38 9.57 4.60
C ILE A 8 30.76 9.07 3.29
N ILE A 9 31.56 8.55 2.36
CA ILE A 9 31.05 7.99 1.10
C ILE A 9 30.19 6.74 1.35
N PHE A 10 30.55 5.90 2.33
CA PHE A 10 29.78 4.70 2.66
C PHE A 10 28.41 5.01 3.29
N LEU A 11 28.30 6.11 4.04
CA LEU A 11 27.03 6.58 4.62
C LEU A 11 26.02 7.10 3.58
N LEU A 12 26.48 7.47 2.38
CA LEU A 12 25.61 7.94 1.29
C LEU A 12 24.85 6.79 0.59
N PHE A 13 25.29 5.54 0.73
CA PHE A 13 24.68 4.38 0.05
C PHE A 13 23.71 3.57 0.92
N VAL A 14 23.56 3.88 2.21
CA VAL A 14 22.78 3.06 3.16
C VAL A 14 21.33 3.49 3.35
N ASN A 15 20.85 4.54 2.67
CA ASN A 15 19.52 5.08 2.92
C ASN A 15 18.61 5.00 1.68
N SER A 16 18.24 3.78 1.27
CA SER A 16 17.02 3.59 0.47
C SER A 16 15.81 3.70 1.40
N VAL A 17 15.48 4.92 1.83
CA VAL A 17 14.22 5.17 2.53
C VAL A 17 13.11 5.03 1.50
N PHE A 18 12.38 3.92 1.53
CA PHE A 18 11.17 3.78 0.73
C PHE A 18 10.13 4.75 1.28
N ALA A 19 9.92 5.85 0.55
CA ALA A 19 8.84 6.78 0.85
C ALA A 19 7.49 6.06 0.71
N SER A 20 6.54 6.37 1.59
CA SER A 20 5.17 5.93 1.41
C SER A 20 4.47 6.81 0.37
N ASP A 21 3.68 6.17 -0.48
CA ASP A 21 2.85 6.85 -1.48
C ASP A 21 1.41 6.96 -0.97
N TYR A 22 0.70 7.99 -1.45
CA TYR A 22 -0.67 8.28 -1.05
C TYR A 22 -1.58 8.35 -2.29
N PHE A 23 -2.64 7.56 -2.31
CA PHE A 23 -3.70 7.65 -3.31
C PHE A 23 -4.91 8.27 -2.65
N ARG A 24 -5.21 9.53 -2.97
CA ARG A 24 -6.22 10.35 -2.29
C ARG A 24 -7.50 10.50 -3.09
N GLU A 25 -8.59 10.82 -2.39
CA GLU A 25 -9.92 11.08 -2.96
C GLU A 25 -10.36 9.99 -3.94
N ARG A 26 -10.17 8.74 -3.51
CA ARG A 26 -10.50 7.55 -4.29
C ARG A 26 -11.81 6.94 -3.85
N THR A 27 -12.37 6.12 -4.74
CA THR A 27 -13.48 5.21 -4.46
C THR A 27 -12.99 3.79 -4.67
N ILE A 28 -13.26 2.89 -3.71
CA ILE A 28 -13.06 1.46 -3.92
C ILE A 28 -14.13 0.96 -4.90
N ILE A 29 -13.70 0.48 -6.05
CA ILE A 29 -14.55 -0.08 -7.12
C ILE A 29 -14.52 -1.61 -7.17
N GLY A 30 -13.59 -2.22 -6.42
CA GLY A 30 -13.57 -3.66 -6.21
C GLY A 30 -12.80 -4.02 -4.95
N ALA A 31 -13.28 -5.02 -4.22
CA ALA A 31 -12.60 -5.59 -3.08
C ALA A 31 -12.75 -7.11 -3.14
N GLY A 32 -11.73 -7.85 -2.73
CA GLY A 32 -11.76 -9.31 -2.70
C GLY A 32 -10.78 -9.87 -1.68
N VAL A 33 -11.08 -11.04 -1.15
CA VAL A 33 -10.19 -11.76 -0.22
C VAL A 33 -9.78 -13.08 -0.85
N TYR A 34 -8.52 -13.47 -0.67
CA TYR A 34 -7.96 -14.70 -1.20
C TYR A 34 -7.05 -15.35 -0.15
N ALA A 35 -7.06 -16.68 -0.07
CA ALA A 35 -6.15 -17.43 0.77
C ALA A 35 -4.96 -17.92 -0.07
N SER A 36 -3.73 -17.67 0.39
CA SER A 36 -2.50 -18.10 -0.27
C SER A 36 -1.53 -18.66 0.75
N GLY A 37 -1.38 -19.98 0.77
CA GLY A 37 -0.64 -20.68 1.82
C GLY A 37 -1.30 -20.49 3.18
N ASP A 38 -0.55 -19.98 4.15
CA ASP A 38 -1.00 -19.65 5.51
C ASP A 38 -1.49 -18.19 5.65
N LYS A 39 -1.48 -17.41 4.57
CA LYS A 39 -1.87 -16.01 4.58
C LYS A 39 -3.27 -15.78 4.00
N SER A 40 -4.00 -14.86 4.63
CA SER A 40 -5.15 -14.21 4.01
C SER A 40 -4.70 -12.92 3.34
N ILE A 41 -5.15 -12.69 2.11
CA ILE A 41 -4.81 -11.51 1.31
C ILE A 41 -6.08 -10.73 1.04
N LEU A 42 -6.09 -9.44 1.33
CA LEU A 42 -7.10 -8.50 0.86
C LEU A 42 -6.58 -7.81 -0.39
N PHE A 43 -7.40 -7.78 -1.43
CA PHE A 43 -7.21 -6.96 -2.62
C PHE A 43 -8.18 -5.79 -2.61
N VAL A 44 -7.66 -4.60 -2.95
CA VAL A 44 -8.46 -3.39 -3.15
C VAL A 44 -8.16 -2.83 -4.54
N HIS A 45 -9.22 -2.51 -5.28
CA HIS A 45 -9.14 -1.81 -6.56
C HIS A 45 -9.88 -0.49 -6.43
N VAL A 46 -9.21 0.61 -6.72
CA VAL A 46 -9.78 1.97 -6.69
C VAL A 46 -9.95 2.55 -8.08
N ASN A 47 -10.79 3.58 -8.22
CA ASN A 47 -10.90 4.37 -9.44
C ASN A 47 -9.73 5.37 -9.61
N GLY A 48 -9.75 6.12 -10.72
CA GLY A 48 -8.83 7.23 -10.97
C GLY A 48 -7.48 6.82 -11.55
N ASP A 49 -6.60 7.81 -11.68
CA ASP A 49 -5.24 7.61 -12.20
C ASP A 49 -4.36 6.80 -11.22
N LYS A 50 -3.63 5.86 -11.80
CA LYS A 50 -2.73 4.91 -11.13
C LYS A 50 -1.34 4.92 -11.75
N SER A 51 -1.01 5.93 -12.55
CA SER A 51 0.30 6.13 -13.17
C SER A 51 1.46 6.15 -12.16
N SER A 52 1.18 6.57 -10.92
CA SER A 52 2.13 6.59 -9.80
C SER A 52 2.27 5.26 -9.04
N MET A 53 1.57 4.19 -9.45
CA MET A 53 1.73 2.89 -8.80
C MET A 53 3.12 2.32 -9.03
N ALA A 54 3.56 1.49 -8.09
CA ALA A 54 4.79 0.73 -8.22
C ALA A 54 4.80 -0.08 -9.54
N SER A 55 5.94 -0.16 -10.21
CA SER A 55 6.08 -0.86 -11.50
C SER A 55 5.72 -2.35 -11.41
N CYS A 56 5.85 -2.96 -10.23
CA CYS A 56 5.44 -4.34 -9.98
C CYS A 56 3.91 -4.53 -9.96
N ALA A 57 3.12 -3.48 -9.77
CA ALA A 57 1.68 -3.55 -9.60
C ALA A 57 0.91 -3.62 -10.94
N SER A 58 1.27 -4.58 -11.79
CA SER A 58 0.74 -4.72 -13.15
C SER A 58 -0.77 -4.99 -13.21
N SER A 59 -1.38 -5.49 -12.12
CA SER A 59 -2.83 -5.67 -12.04
C SER A 59 -3.60 -4.42 -11.59
N GLN A 60 -2.90 -3.31 -11.31
CA GLN A 60 -3.50 -2.04 -10.86
C GLN A 60 -4.37 -2.17 -9.59
N ARG A 61 -4.00 -3.11 -8.72
CA ARG A 61 -4.63 -3.37 -7.43
C ARG A 61 -3.64 -3.12 -6.29
N PHE A 62 -4.19 -2.93 -5.11
CA PHE A 62 -3.47 -2.92 -3.85
C PHE A 62 -3.69 -4.23 -3.11
N ALA A 63 -2.69 -4.67 -2.35
CA ALA A 63 -2.76 -5.88 -1.55
C ALA A 63 -2.25 -5.64 -0.12
N ILE A 64 -2.85 -6.31 0.84
CA ILE A 64 -2.31 -6.47 2.19
C ILE A 64 -2.52 -7.93 2.62
N ASP A 65 -1.56 -8.48 3.35
CA ASP A 65 -1.64 -9.83 3.89
C ASP A 65 -1.85 -9.86 5.41
N SER A 66 -2.24 -11.03 5.92
CA SER A 66 -2.54 -11.24 7.34
C SER A 66 -1.34 -11.20 8.29
N THR A 67 -0.12 -10.98 7.78
CA THR A 67 1.05 -10.72 8.65
C THR A 67 1.12 -9.26 9.09
N SER A 68 0.38 -8.36 8.43
CA SER A 68 0.25 -6.98 8.86
C SER A 68 -0.54 -6.87 10.17
N PRO A 69 -0.08 -6.05 11.14
CA PRO A 69 -0.65 -5.99 12.48
C PRO A 69 -2.10 -5.48 12.52
N ASN A 70 -2.52 -4.73 11.51
CA ASN A 70 -3.83 -4.10 11.37
C ASN A 70 -4.68 -4.71 10.23
N PHE A 71 -4.37 -5.95 9.81
CA PHE A 71 -5.03 -6.57 8.65
C PHE A 71 -6.56 -6.61 8.79
N LYS A 72 -7.09 -7.04 9.94
CA LYS A 72 -8.54 -7.21 10.14
C LYS A 72 -9.29 -5.88 10.14
N GLU A 73 -8.69 -4.86 10.74
CA GLU A 73 -9.19 -3.49 10.78
C GLU A 73 -9.21 -2.91 9.36
N MET A 74 -8.14 -3.11 8.59
CA MET A 74 -8.05 -2.65 7.20
C MET A 74 -9.06 -3.35 6.29
N VAL A 75 -9.26 -4.67 6.45
CA VAL A 75 -10.34 -5.40 5.77
C VAL A 75 -11.69 -4.78 6.07
N SER A 76 -11.96 -4.50 7.36
CA SER A 76 -13.24 -3.94 7.79
C SER A 76 -13.48 -2.54 7.19
N ILE A 77 -12.48 -1.67 7.20
CA ILE A 77 -12.57 -0.33 6.59
C ILE A 77 -12.76 -0.42 5.07
N ALA A 78 -11.98 -1.27 4.38
CA ALA A 78 -12.07 -1.41 2.93
C ALA A 78 -13.43 -1.94 2.47
N LEU A 79 -13.97 -2.96 3.14
CA LEU A 79 -15.29 -3.50 2.83
C LEU A 79 -16.40 -2.49 3.15
N THR A 80 -16.28 -1.74 4.24
CA THR A 80 -17.21 -0.66 4.58
C THR A 80 -17.23 0.41 3.49
N ALA A 81 -16.07 0.94 3.09
CA ALA A 81 -15.98 1.92 2.01
C ALA A 81 -16.52 1.41 0.66
N TYR A 82 -16.25 0.15 0.33
CA TYR A 82 -16.79 -0.46 -0.90
C TYR A 82 -18.31 -0.57 -0.88
N ALA A 83 -18.88 -0.96 0.26
CA ALA A 83 -20.32 -1.12 0.45
C ALA A 83 -21.04 0.23 0.45
N THR A 84 -20.48 1.25 1.09
CA THR A 84 -21.07 2.59 1.18
C THR A 84 -20.80 3.47 -0.03
N LYS A 85 -19.95 3.02 -0.97
CA LYS A 85 -19.49 3.81 -2.13
C LYS A 85 -18.83 5.11 -1.70
N GLU A 86 -18.04 5.05 -0.62
CA GLU A 86 -17.27 6.18 -0.12
C GLU A 86 -16.35 6.73 -1.23
N LYS A 87 -16.33 8.06 -1.38
CA LYS A 87 -15.56 8.79 -2.40
C LYS A 87 -14.29 9.44 -1.84
N THR A 88 -14.17 9.46 -0.52
CA THR A 88 -13.04 10.04 0.21
C THR A 88 -12.18 8.95 0.85
N VAL A 89 -11.84 7.92 0.06
CA VAL A 89 -10.87 6.90 0.48
C VAL A 89 -9.46 7.40 0.20
N GLU A 90 -8.58 7.29 1.18
CA GLU A 90 -7.15 7.44 0.98
C GLU A 90 -6.41 6.16 1.34
N LEU A 91 -5.49 5.77 0.47
CA LEU A 91 -4.62 4.59 0.65
C LEU A 91 -3.19 5.05 0.88
N VAL A 92 -2.54 4.48 1.89
CA VAL A 92 -1.10 4.62 2.15
C VAL A 92 -0.42 3.34 1.69
N THR A 93 0.60 3.44 0.87
CA THR A 93 1.23 2.28 0.22
C THR A 93 2.74 2.34 0.28
N THR A 94 3.41 1.20 0.11
CA THR A 94 4.85 1.14 -0.20
C THR A 94 5.06 0.85 -1.68
N PRO A 95 6.22 1.17 -2.26
CA PRO A 95 6.52 0.87 -3.67
C PRO A 95 6.88 -0.62 -3.91
N THR A 96 6.34 -1.53 -3.09
CA THR A 96 6.64 -2.97 -3.13
C THR A 96 5.39 -3.78 -3.48
N CYS A 97 5.58 -5.04 -3.87
CA CYS A 97 4.51 -6.00 -4.15
C CYS A 97 4.78 -7.33 -3.42
N LYS A 98 5.08 -7.26 -2.12
CA LYS A 98 5.47 -8.40 -1.28
C LYS A 98 4.28 -9.21 -0.78
N SER A 99 3.15 -8.54 -0.51
CA SER A 99 1.90 -9.19 -0.11
C SER A 99 1.34 -10.02 -1.27
N TRP A 100 1.49 -9.52 -2.51
CA TRP A 100 1.11 -10.23 -3.72
C TRP A 100 1.86 -9.70 -4.95
N GLY A 101 2.50 -10.58 -5.71
CA GLY A 101 3.53 -10.21 -6.71
C GLY A 101 3.12 -9.28 -7.85
N ASN A 102 1.83 -9.00 -8.06
CA ASN A 102 1.35 -8.06 -9.08
C ASN A 102 0.41 -6.96 -8.55
N ALA A 103 0.43 -6.72 -7.23
CA ALA A 103 -0.39 -5.71 -6.57
C ALA A 103 0.47 -4.92 -5.56
N GLN A 104 0.30 -3.60 -5.52
CA GLN A 104 1.10 -2.74 -4.66
C GLN A 104 0.71 -2.92 -3.18
N ASP A 105 1.70 -2.95 -2.30
CA ASP A 105 1.48 -3.17 -0.87
C ASP A 105 0.77 -1.98 -0.21
N LEU A 106 -0.31 -2.28 0.50
CA LEU A 106 -1.10 -1.34 1.29
C LEU A 106 -0.63 -1.37 2.74
N LEU A 107 -0.32 -0.20 3.29
CA LEU A 107 0.06 0.01 4.69
C LEU A 107 -1.12 0.48 5.55
N GLY A 108 -2.03 1.25 4.95
CA GLY A 108 -3.11 1.88 5.67
C GLY A 108 -4.22 2.35 4.75
N ILE A 109 -5.40 2.48 5.30
CA ILE A 109 -6.58 3.00 4.64
C ILE A 109 -7.34 3.90 5.61
N LYS A 110 -7.78 5.06 5.12
CA LYS A 110 -8.77 5.88 5.81
C LYS A 110 -9.91 6.23 4.87
N ILE A 111 -11.03 6.57 5.48
CA ILE A 111 -12.29 6.90 4.81
C ILE A 111 -12.84 8.18 5.44
N GLY A 112 -13.54 9.00 4.67
CA GLY A 112 -14.10 10.26 5.18
C GLY A 112 -13.04 11.32 5.45
N SER A 113 -13.43 12.33 6.24
CA SER A 113 -12.60 13.48 6.62
C SER A 113 -11.58 13.18 7.73
N MET A 114 -11.18 11.91 7.91
CA MET A 114 -10.21 11.50 8.93
C MET A 114 -8.82 12.09 8.62
N PRO A 115 -8.11 12.71 9.59
CA PRO A 115 -6.70 13.08 9.43
C PRO A 115 -5.75 11.87 9.59
N TRP A 116 -4.52 11.99 9.07
CA TRP A 116 -3.44 10.99 9.23
C TRP A 116 -2.59 11.28 10.46
#